data_AF-A0A558CGN3-F1
#
_entry.id   AF-A0A558CGN3-F1
#
_cell.length_a   1.000
_cell.length_b   1.000
_cell.length_c   1.000
_cell.angle_alpha   90.00
_cell.angle_beta   90.00
_cell.angle_gamma   90.00
#
_symmetry.space_group_name_H-M   'P 1'
#
loop_
_entity.id
_entity.type
_entity.pdbx_description
1 polymer ?
#
loop_
_entity_poly.entity_id
_entity_poly.type
_entity_poly.pdbx_seq_one_letter_code
_entity_poly.pdbx_strand_id
1 'polypeptide(L)'
;MGAWGTGPFENDAALDFVGEFDDAAPADRPELIREVLEKALAERDYLDADEGSAAVAAVAVVAAARPGGPALDPVSGPKQPLPRLPSDLLTIAARALERVLGADSELGELWEEEQREHPLWREQVSALRKALS
;
A
#
# COMPACT_ATOMS: atom_id res chain seq x y z
N MET A 1 -13.36 -8.42 2.15
CA MET A 1 -12.31 -7.85 1.27
C MET A 1 -12.89 -7.64 -0.13
N GLY A 2 -13.04 -6.40 -0.57
CA GLY A 2 -13.47 -6.04 -1.93
C GLY A 2 -12.33 -6.15 -2.97
N ALA A 3 -11.65 -7.31 -3.02
CA ALA A 3 -10.52 -7.55 -3.91
C ALA A 3 -10.92 -8.45 -5.08
N TRP A 4 -10.30 -8.21 -6.24
CA TRP A 4 -10.40 -9.07 -7.44
C TRP A 4 -9.06 -9.63 -7.89
N GLY A 5 -8.00 -9.36 -7.12
CA GLY A 5 -6.66 -9.85 -7.33
C GLY A 5 -5.76 -9.59 -6.13
N THR A 6 -4.51 -10.01 -6.23
CA THR A 6 -3.54 -10.00 -5.12
C THR A 6 -2.55 -8.85 -5.20
N GLY A 7 -2.60 -8.08 -6.29
CA GLY A 7 -1.78 -6.91 -6.52
C GLY A 7 -2.16 -5.74 -5.60
N PRO A 8 -1.24 -4.77 -5.43
CA PRO A 8 -1.42 -3.65 -4.49
C PRO A 8 -2.54 -2.68 -4.87
N PHE A 9 -3.06 -2.75 -6.10
CA PHE A 9 -4.14 -1.90 -6.61
C PHE A 9 -5.37 -2.71 -7.04
N GLU A 10 -5.47 -3.97 -6.64
CA GLU A 10 -6.54 -4.89 -7.09
C GLU A 10 -7.65 -5.07 -6.04
N ASN A 11 -8.00 -3.98 -5.35
CA ASN A 11 -9.09 -3.91 -4.39
C ASN A 11 -9.68 -2.49 -4.31
N ASP A 12 -10.91 -2.38 -3.80
CA ASP A 12 -11.66 -1.12 -3.75
C ASP A 12 -10.92 -0.03 -2.98
N ALA A 13 -10.46 -0.29 -1.75
CA ALA A 13 -9.79 0.71 -0.90
C ALA A 13 -8.47 1.23 -1.51
N ALA A 14 -7.74 0.38 -2.23
CA ALA A 14 -6.57 0.80 -2.97
C ALA A 14 -6.93 1.73 -4.15
N LEU A 15 -8.04 1.46 -4.84
CA LEU A 15 -8.51 2.34 -5.92
C LEU A 15 -9.02 3.67 -5.40
N ASP A 16 -9.64 3.72 -4.22
CA ASP A 16 -10.02 4.96 -3.57
C ASP A 16 -8.79 5.83 -3.30
N PHE A 17 -7.73 5.27 -2.71
CA PHE A 17 -6.44 5.94 -2.53
C PHE A 17 -5.85 6.42 -3.86
N VAL A 18 -5.87 5.59 -4.91
CA VAL A 18 -5.35 5.96 -6.23
C VAL A 18 -6.13 7.14 -6.82
N GLY A 19 -7.45 7.14 -6.69
CA GLY A 19 -8.31 8.25 -7.11
C GLY A 19 -7.93 9.55 -6.41
N GLU A 20 -7.82 9.53 -5.07
CA GLU A 20 -7.40 10.70 -4.29
C GLU A 20 -6.00 11.19 -4.68
N PHE A 21 -5.05 10.27 -4.88
CA PHE A 21 -3.69 10.60 -5.30
C PHE A 21 -3.64 11.27 -6.68
N ASP A 22 -4.42 10.75 -7.63
CA ASP A 22 -4.47 11.27 -9.00
C ASP A 22 -5.17 12.63 -9.09
N ASP A 23 -6.18 12.86 -8.24
CA ASP A 23 -6.88 14.15 -8.12
C ASP A 23 -6.07 15.19 -7.33
N ALA A 24 -5.17 14.76 -6.45
CA ALA A 24 -4.31 15.64 -5.66
C ALA A 24 -3.30 16.41 -6.50
N ALA A 25 -3.07 17.67 -6.12
CA ALA A 25 -2.01 18.47 -6.71
C ALA A 25 -0.63 17.83 -6.40
N PRO A 26 0.37 17.97 -7.30
CA PRO A 26 1.67 17.32 -7.11
C PRO A 26 2.38 17.65 -5.78
N ALA A 27 2.11 18.83 -5.20
CA ALA A 27 2.67 19.26 -3.93
C ALA A 27 2.04 18.57 -2.70
N ASP A 28 0.79 18.09 -2.83
CA ASP A 28 0.02 17.52 -1.71
C ASP A 28 0.15 15.99 -1.64
N ARG A 29 0.52 15.35 -2.75
CA ARG A 29 0.69 13.89 -2.86
C ARG A 29 1.61 13.27 -1.80
N PRO A 30 2.77 13.85 -1.44
CA PRO A 30 3.61 13.28 -0.38
C PRO A 30 2.92 13.24 0.98
N GLU A 31 2.08 14.24 1.29
CA GLU A 31 1.34 14.28 2.55
C GLU A 31 0.17 13.30 2.52
N LEU A 32 -0.55 13.19 1.41
CA LEU A 32 -1.60 12.18 1.23
C LEU A 32 -1.05 10.75 1.45
N ILE A 33 0.11 10.43 0.87
CA ILE A 33 0.80 9.15 1.12
C ILE A 33 1.10 9.00 2.61
N ARG A 34 1.62 10.04 3.27
CA ARG A 34 1.91 10.01 4.70
C ARG A 34 0.67 9.70 5.52
N GLU A 35 -0.42 10.43 5.27
CA GLU A 35 -1.68 10.30 6.00
C GLU A 35 -2.22 8.88 5.95
N VAL A 36 -2.23 8.25 4.76
CA VAL A 36 -2.66 6.85 4.61
C VAL A 36 -1.78 5.89 5.40
N LEU A 37 -0.46 6.04 5.33
CA LEU A 37 0.47 5.16 6.04
C LEU A 37 0.40 5.38 7.57
N GLU A 38 0.30 6.63 8.01
CA GLU A 38 0.19 6.98 9.42
C GLU A 38 -1.16 6.59 10.01
N LYS A 39 -2.25 6.62 9.22
CA LYS A 39 -3.55 6.09 9.64
C LYS A 39 -3.46 4.61 9.99
N ALA A 40 -2.83 3.80 9.14
CA ALA A 40 -2.62 2.38 9.44
C ALA A 40 -1.73 2.15 10.69
N LEU A 41 -0.74 3.03 10.93
CA LEU A 41 0.12 2.97 12.11
C LEU A 41 -0.53 3.49 13.40
N ALA A 42 -1.53 4.37 13.27
CA ALA A 42 -2.22 4.97 14.40
C ALA A 42 -3.23 4.00 15.02
N GLU A 43 -3.72 3.02 14.27
CA GLU A 43 -4.60 1.97 14.77
C GLU A 43 -3.84 1.02 15.70
N ARG A 44 -4.24 1.02 16.97
CA ARG A 44 -3.51 0.37 18.07
C ARG A 44 -4.04 -1.01 18.40
N ASP A 45 -5.31 -1.25 18.09
CA ASP A 45 -5.95 -2.51 18.42
C ASP A 45 -5.93 -3.38 17.17
N TYR A 46 -6.93 -3.26 16.32
CA TYR A 46 -7.12 -4.14 15.17
C TYR A 46 -7.22 -3.31 13.89
N LEU A 47 -6.33 -3.58 12.94
CA LEU A 47 -6.28 -2.84 11.68
C LEU A 47 -7.33 -3.41 10.71
N ASP A 48 -8.27 -2.57 10.31
CA ASP A 48 -9.29 -2.89 9.31
C ASP A 48 -8.67 -3.13 7.92
N ALA A 49 -9.32 -3.99 7.15
CA ALA A 49 -8.83 -4.43 5.85
C ALA A 49 -8.74 -3.30 4.82
N ASP A 50 -9.59 -2.29 4.89
CA ASP A 50 -9.59 -1.18 3.94
C ASP A 50 -8.40 -0.25 4.21
N GLU A 51 -8.15 0.14 5.47
CA GLU A 51 -6.93 0.87 5.86
C GLU A 51 -5.66 0.07 5.53
N GLY A 52 -5.67 -1.24 5.78
CA GLY A 52 -4.54 -2.10 5.43
C GLY A 52 -4.28 -2.16 3.93
N SER A 53 -5.34 -2.25 3.12
CA SER A 53 -5.24 -2.29 1.66
C SER A 53 -4.75 -0.97 1.08
N ALA A 54 -5.29 0.15 1.55
CA ALA A 54 -4.83 1.48 1.17
C ALA A 54 -3.35 1.69 1.55
N ALA A 55 -2.93 1.21 2.73
CA ALA A 55 -1.53 1.26 3.14
C ALA A 55 -0.61 0.43 2.20
N VAL A 56 -1.02 -0.76 1.78
CA VAL A 56 -0.25 -1.57 0.80
C VAL A 56 -0.12 -0.83 -0.54
N ALA A 57 -1.18 -0.19 -1.01
CA ALA A 57 -1.17 0.63 -2.22
C ALA A 57 -0.19 1.83 -2.09
N ALA A 58 -0.27 2.56 -0.98
CA ALA A 58 0.64 3.67 -0.68
C ALA A 58 2.11 3.22 -0.59
N VAL A 59 2.37 2.05 0.02
CA VAL A 59 3.71 1.43 0.05
C VAL A 59 4.22 1.13 -1.35
N ALA A 60 3.37 0.61 -2.25
CA ALA A 60 3.75 0.35 -3.63
C ALA A 60 4.16 1.64 -4.37
N VAL A 61 3.43 2.73 -4.15
CA VAL A 61 3.78 4.05 -4.68
C VAL A 61 5.13 4.54 -4.15
N VAL A 62 5.39 4.39 -2.85
CA VAL A 62 6.67 4.76 -2.23
C VAL A 62 7.83 3.94 -2.82
N ALA A 63 7.65 2.63 -2.98
CA ALA A 63 8.64 1.75 -3.56
C ALA A 63 8.96 2.12 -5.02
N ALA A 64 7.93 2.40 -5.83
CA ALA A 64 8.07 2.77 -7.24
C ALA A 64 8.71 4.15 -7.45
N ALA A 65 8.51 5.09 -6.52
CA ALA A 65 9.12 6.43 -6.59
C ALA A 65 10.65 6.42 -6.38
N ARG A 66 11.23 5.29 -5.96
CA ARG A 66 12.69 5.15 -5.81
C ARG A 66 13.39 5.03 -7.17
N PRO A 67 14.67 5.46 -7.26
CA PRO A 67 15.50 5.10 -8.40
C PRO A 67 15.58 3.57 -8.56
N GLY A 68 15.14 3.05 -9.71
CA GLY A 68 15.09 1.61 -9.98
C GLY A 68 13.97 0.87 -9.24
N GLY A 69 12.97 1.58 -8.72
CA GLY A 69 11.78 0.98 -8.12
C GLY A 69 10.96 0.15 -9.11
N PRO A 70 10.06 -0.72 -8.61
CA PRO A 70 9.17 -1.51 -9.46
C PRO A 70 8.25 -0.61 -10.29
N ALA A 71 7.88 -1.07 -11.48
CA ALA A 71 6.82 -0.43 -12.24
C ALA A 71 5.48 -0.63 -11.53
N LEU A 72 4.66 0.42 -11.48
CA LEU A 72 3.28 0.34 -11.01
C LEU A 72 2.40 -0.31 -12.08
N ASP A 73 1.29 -0.89 -11.64
CA ASP A 73 0.30 -1.46 -12.54
C ASP A 73 -0.27 -0.34 -13.45
N PRO A 74 -0.19 -0.46 -14.78
CA PRO A 74 -0.62 0.60 -15.69
C PRO A 74 -2.15 0.73 -15.79
N VAL A 75 -2.91 -0.30 -15.40
CA VAL A 75 -4.37 -0.33 -15.49
C VAL A 75 -5.01 0.20 -14.22
N SER A 76 -4.52 -0.21 -13.05
CA SER A 76 -5.15 0.07 -11.75
C SER A 76 -4.31 0.99 -10.84
N GLY A 77 -3.01 1.14 -11.09
CA GLY A 77 -2.17 2.07 -10.32
C GLY A 77 -2.37 3.55 -10.71
N PRO A 78 -1.76 4.48 -9.96
CA PRO A 78 -1.77 5.91 -10.24
C PRO A 78 -1.44 6.26 -11.70
N LYS A 79 -2.24 7.15 -12.29
CA LYS A 79 -2.05 7.66 -13.65
C LYS A 79 -1.16 8.88 -13.69
N GLN A 80 -1.03 9.57 -12.56
CA GLN A 80 -0.21 10.76 -12.47
C GLN A 80 1.27 10.42 -12.20
N PRO A 81 2.20 11.27 -12.64
CA PRO A 81 3.62 11.08 -12.34
C PRO A 81 3.89 11.05 -10.84
N LEU A 82 4.75 10.13 -10.40
CA LEU A 82 5.17 10.05 -9.02
C LEU A 82 6.08 11.24 -8.67
N PRO A 83 5.79 11.98 -7.59
CA PRO A 83 6.67 13.06 -7.14
C PRO A 83 7.95 12.48 -6.53
N ARG A 84 8.97 13.33 -6.38
CA ARG A 84 10.09 12.99 -5.50
C ARG A 84 9.60 12.98 -4.06
N LEU A 85 9.67 11.83 -3.42
CA LEU A 85 9.19 11.66 -2.05
C LEU A 85 10.26 12.02 -1.00
N PRO A 86 9.83 12.57 0.15
CA PRO A 86 10.68 12.68 1.34
C PRO A 86 11.26 11.32 1.76
N SER A 87 12.52 11.31 2.21
CA SER A 87 13.23 10.06 2.53
C SER A 87 12.66 9.32 3.74
N ASP A 88 12.01 10.03 4.67
CA ASP A 88 11.39 9.44 5.85
C ASP A 88 10.15 8.60 5.51
N LEU A 89 9.49 8.86 4.37
CA LEU A 89 8.39 8.02 3.89
C LEU A 89 8.81 6.57 3.64
N LEU A 90 10.08 6.29 3.34
CA LEU A 90 10.56 4.91 3.23
C LEU A 90 10.47 4.17 4.57
N THR A 91 10.86 4.83 5.66
CA THR A 91 10.78 4.26 7.01
C THR A 91 9.33 4.10 7.46
N ILE A 92 8.48 5.08 7.15
CA ILE A 92 7.05 5.02 7.48
C ILE A 92 6.36 3.91 6.70
N ALA A 93 6.62 3.80 5.39
CA ALA A 93 6.11 2.75 4.52
C ALA A 93 6.52 1.35 5.00
N ALA A 94 7.79 1.16 5.37
CA ALA A 94 8.26 -0.12 5.91
C ALA A 94 7.53 -0.51 7.21
N ARG A 95 7.33 0.45 8.12
CA ARG A 95 6.61 0.23 9.38
C ARG A 95 5.12 -0.06 9.14
N ALA A 96 4.48 0.66 8.24
CA ALA A 96 3.08 0.44 7.89
C ALA A 96 2.88 -0.95 7.27
N LEU A 97 3.79 -1.38 6.39
CA LEU A 97 3.75 -2.72 5.82
C LEU A 97 3.93 -3.81 6.89
N GLU A 98 4.81 -3.59 7.86
CA GLU A 98 4.97 -4.50 9.01
C GLU A 98 3.71 -4.55 9.87
N ARG A 99 3.01 -3.41 10.06
CA ARG A 99 1.74 -3.34 10.78
C ARG A 99 0.62 -4.12 10.06
N VAL A 100 0.56 -4.05 8.73
CA VAL A 100 -0.39 -4.82 7.89
C VAL A 100 -0.09 -6.32 7.93
N LEU A 101 1.19 -6.70 8.03
CA LEU A 101 1.59 -8.11 8.14
C LEU A 101 1.52 -8.68 9.56
N GLY A 102 1.17 -7.84 10.54
CA GLY A 102 1.06 -8.22 11.95
C GLY A 102 -0.16 -9.10 12.23
N ALA A 103 -0.19 -9.69 13.42
CA ALA A 103 -1.29 -10.57 13.85
C ALA A 103 -2.63 -9.81 14.00
N ASP A 104 -2.59 -8.54 14.42
CA ASP A 104 -3.79 -7.75 14.67
C ASP A 104 -4.22 -6.95 13.41
N SER A 105 -4.32 -7.63 12.26
CA SER A 105 -4.67 -7.02 10.97
C SER A 105 -5.67 -7.87 10.20
N GLU A 106 -6.87 -7.33 10.00
CA GLU A 106 -7.96 -7.98 9.26
C GLU A 106 -7.53 -8.37 7.85
N LEU A 107 -6.77 -7.51 7.16
CA LEU A 107 -6.29 -7.81 5.82
C LEU A 107 -5.50 -9.13 5.76
N GLY A 108 -4.65 -9.36 6.75
CA GLY A 108 -3.85 -10.58 6.84
C GLY A 108 -4.71 -11.81 7.08
N GLU A 109 -5.68 -11.70 8.00
CA GLU A 109 -6.63 -12.77 8.30
C GLU A 109 -7.51 -13.12 7.09
N LEU A 110 -8.05 -12.12 6.40
CA LEU A 110 -8.87 -12.33 5.20
C LEU A 110 -8.08 -13.00 4.07
N TRP A 111 -6.81 -12.63 3.87
CA TRP A 111 -5.98 -13.35 2.90
C TRP A 111 -5.66 -14.77 3.35
N GLU A 112 -5.47 -15.02 4.65
CA GLU A 112 -5.25 -16.37 5.18
C GLU A 112 -6.43 -17.31 4.96
N GLU A 113 -7.67 -16.79 4.99
CA GLU A 113 -8.88 -17.52 4.63
C GLU A 113 -8.89 -17.94 3.14
N GLU A 114 -8.34 -17.09 2.26
CA GLU A 114 -8.22 -17.33 0.82
C GLU A 114 -6.97 -18.17 0.45
N GLN A 115 -6.96 -19.43 0.89
CA GLN A 115 -5.80 -20.35 0.82
C GLN A 115 -5.09 -20.45 -0.55
N ARG A 116 -5.80 -20.25 -1.67
CA ARG A 116 -5.19 -20.30 -3.02
C ARG A 116 -4.41 -19.04 -3.36
N GLU A 117 -4.88 -17.89 -2.92
CA GLU A 117 -4.35 -16.57 -3.29
C GLU A 117 -3.44 -15.99 -2.19
N HIS A 118 -3.60 -16.45 -0.94
CA HIS A 118 -2.72 -16.07 0.18
C HIS A 118 -1.23 -16.11 -0.17
N PRO A 119 -0.68 -17.17 -0.79
CA PRO A 119 0.75 -17.22 -1.08
C PRO A 119 1.17 -16.19 -2.12
N LEU A 120 0.29 -15.89 -3.09
CA LEU A 120 0.52 -14.91 -4.14
C LEU A 120 0.52 -13.49 -3.54
N TRP A 121 -0.46 -13.19 -2.69
CA TRP A 121 -0.50 -11.92 -1.97
C TRP A 121 0.74 -11.73 -1.07
N ARG A 122 1.14 -12.77 -0.32
CA ARG A 122 2.38 -12.73 0.49
C ARG A 122 3.63 -12.49 -0.37
N GLU A 123 3.69 -13.03 -1.59
CA GLU A 123 4.78 -12.76 -2.53
C GLU A 123 4.81 -11.29 -2.95
N GLN A 124 3.65 -10.71 -3.31
CA GLN A 124 3.54 -9.29 -3.68
C GLN A 124 4.01 -8.38 -2.54
N VAL A 125 3.52 -8.61 -1.32
CA VAL A 125 3.90 -7.81 -0.16
C VAL A 125 5.37 -7.99 0.21
N SER A 126 5.92 -9.21 0.07
CA SER A 126 7.35 -9.47 0.28
C SER A 126 8.22 -8.74 -0.74
N ALA A 127 7.79 -8.66 -2.01
CA ALA A 127 8.48 -7.89 -3.03
C ALA A 127 8.50 -6.39 -2.69
N LEU A 128 7.37 -5.84 -2.22
CA LEU A 128 7.31 -4.46 -1.75
C LEU A 128 8.26 -4.20 -0.57
N ARG A 129 8.28 -5.10 0.42
CA ARG A 129 9.20 -4.99 1.57
C ARG A 129 10.67 -4.93 1.13
N LYS A 130 11.06 -5.78 0.16
CA LYS A 130 12.43 -5.77 -0.41
C LYS A 130 12.72 -4.45 -1.14
N ALA A 131 11.74 -3.92 -1.87
CA ALA A 131 11.87 -2.66 -2.58
C ALA A 131 11.91 -1.42 -1.67
N LEU A 132 11.69 -1.56 -0.36
CA LEU A 132 11.86 -0.50 0.64
C LEU A 132 13.23 -0.54 1.34
N SER A 133 13.99 -1.62 1.19
CA SER A 133 15.36 -1.79 1.75
C SER A 133 16.43 -1.07 0.92
#